data_AF-A0A7S1MQ04-F1
#
_entry.id   AF-A0A7S1MQ04-F1
#
_cell.length_a   1.000
_cell.length_b   1.000
_cell.length_c   1.000
_cell.angle_alpha   90.00
_cell.angle_beta   90.00
_cell.angle_gamma   90.00
#
_symmetry.space_group_name_H-M   'P 1'
#
loop_
_entity.id
_entity.type
_entity.pdbx_description
1 polymer ?
#
loop_
_entity_poly.entity_id
_entity_poly.type
_entity_poly.pdbx_seq_one_letter_code
_entity_poly.pdbx_strand_id
1 'polypeptide(L)'
;KEPLCSLPAAGVQPRGRRLNRGAPKSTVPSPSPHYESASSGPSASTRVTRLVTGETLQVNALSATVGGTVVLCRGPLARLRLTTAVCCEVGARVTLCRRIGNHYRLIGWGSVRKVAALQ
;
A
#
# COMPACT_ATOMS: atom_id res chain seq x y z
N LYS A 1 -21.62 21.75 7.99
CA LYS A 1 -22.07 21.77 6.59
C LYS A 1 -20.81 21.88 5.72
N GLU A 2 -20.30 20.72 5.32
CA GLU A 2 -19.46 20.37 4.15
C GLU A 2 -18.52 21.44 3.52
N PRO A 3 -17.21 21.14 3.33
CA PRO A 3 -16.40 21.81 2.32
C PRO A 3 -16.47 21.04 1.00
N LEU A 4 -17.21 21.57 0.03
CA LEU A 4 -17.21 21.10 -1.36
C LEU A 4 -15.86 21.48 -2.01
N CYS A 5 -14.99 20.51 -2.27
CA CYS A 5 -13.93 20.68 -3.27
C CYS A 5 -14.56 20.48 -4.66
N SER A 6 -14.72 21.58 -5.38
CA SER A 6 -15.12 21.64 -6.79
C SER A 6 -13.99 21.19 -7.72
N LEU A 7 -14.25 20.25 -8.63
CA LEU A 7 -13.43 20.00 -9.82
C LEU A 7 -14.32 20.00 -11.08
N PRO A 8 -13.90 20.64 -12.19
CA PRO A 8 -14.68 20.73 -13.40
C PRO A 8 -14.64 19.46 -14.24
N ALA A 9 -15.74 19.27 -14.98
CA ALA A 9 -16.02 18.16 -15.87
C ALA A 9 -15.34 18.31 -17.25
N ALA A 10 -15.25 17.16 -17.92
CA ALA A 10 -15.07 16.92 -19.36
C ALA A 10 -13.64 16.76 -19.92
N GLY A 11 -13.41 15.57 -20.49
CA GLY A 11 -12.58 15.43 -21.67
C GLY A 11 -11.77 14.14 -21.79
N VAL A 12 -12.40 12.99 -22.09
CA VAL A 12 -11.88 11.97 -23.05
C VAL A 12 -13.07 11.14 -23.60
N GLN A 13 -13.00 10.84 -24.90
CA GLN A 13 -14.02 10.46 -25.89
C GLN A 13 -14.80 9.13 -25.69
N PRO A 14 -15.95 8.96 -26.40
CA PRO A 14 -16.78 7.77 -26.33
C PRO A 14 -16.27 6.57 -27.13
N ARG A 15 -16.73 5.41 -26.65
CA ARG A 15 -16.41 4.03 -27.00
C ARG A 15 -16.68 3.66 -28.46
N GLY A 16 -15.75 2.91 -29.05
CA GLY A 16 -16.03 2.07 -30.20
C GLY A 16 -14.91 1.08 -30.52
N ARG A 17 -15.06 -0.20 -30.12
CA ARG A 17 -14.83 -1.39 -30.97
C ARG A 17 -14.99 -2.73 -30.20
N ARG A 18 -16.01 -3.47 -30.65
CA ARG A 18 -16.10 -4.92 -30.85
C ARG A 18 -15.84 -5.87 -29.67
N LEU A 19 -16.94 -6.34 -29.07
CA LEU A 19 -17.00 -7.59 -28.32
C LEU A 19 -16.71 -8.78 -29.26
N ASN A 20 -15.64 -9.53 -29.00
CA ASN A 20 -15.66 -10.99 -29.06
C ASN A 20 -14.31 -11.59 -28.62
N ARG A 21 -14.34 -12.38 -27.54
CA ARG A 21 -13.87 -13.78 -27.46
C ARG A 21 -13.58 -14.16 -26.00
N GLY A 22 -14.24 -15.24 -25.59
CA GLY A 22 -13.66 -16.25 -24.70
C GLY A 22 -13.53 -15.89 -23.23
N ALA A 23 -14.38 -16.49 -22.41
CA ALA A 23 -14.08 -16.72 -21.01
C ALA A 23 -12.72 -17.43 -20.85
N PRO A 24 -11.99 -17.12 -19.78
CA PRO A 24 -11.53 -18.22 -18.94
C PRO A 24 -12.08 -18.09 -17.52
N LYS A 25 -12.66 -19.18 -17.01
CA LYS A 25 -12.80 -19.41 -15.58
C LYS A 25 -11.40 -19.35 -14.97
N SER A 26 -11.14 -18.40 -14.09
CA SER A 26 -9.96 -18.44 -13.22
C SER A 26 -10.27 -17.68 -11.92
N THR A 27 -10.53 -18.48 -10.90
CA THR A 27 -10.30 -18.24 -9.47
C THR A 27 -9.64 -16.89 -9.18
N VAL A 28 -10.39 -15.95 -8.59
CA VAL A 28 -9.79 -14.78 -7.93
C VAL A 28 -8.95 -15.30 -6.76
N PRO A 29 -7.59 -15.20 -6.78
CA PRO A 29 -6.85 -15.48 -5.58
C PRO A 29 -7.13 -14.35 -4.60
N SER A 30 -7.62 -14.71 -3.41
CA SER A 30 -7.70 -13.79 -2.28
C SER A 30 -6.32 -13.16 -2.06
N PRO A 31 -6.18 -11.82 -2.00
CA PRO A 31 -4.88 -11.21 -1.80
C PRO A 31 -4.46 -11.42 -0.34
N SER A 32 -3.71 -12.50 -0.11
CA SER A 32 -2.79 -12.60 1.00
C SER A 32 -1.76 -11.47 0.85
N PRO A 33 -1.39 -10.74 1.92
CA PRO A 33 -0.31 -9.76 1.85
C PRO A 33 1.01 -10.52 1.61
N HIS A 34 1.32 -10.76 0.34
CA HIS A 34 2.61 -11.27 -0.08
C HIS A 34 3.60 -10.13 0.06
N TYR A 35 4.61 -10.32 0.92
CA TYR A 35 5.83 -9.55 0.81
C TYR A 35 6.43 -9.93 -0.55
N GLU A 36 6.20 -9.10 -1.57
CA GLU A 36 6.82 -9.33 -2.86
C GLU A 36 8.22 -8.73 -2.79
N SER A 37 9.22 -9.61 -2.73
CA SER A 37 10.63 -9.26 -2.88
C SER A 37 10.81 -8.61 -4.25
N ALA A 38 10.61 -7.29 -4.33
CA ALA A 38 10.74 -6.54 -5.57
C ALA A 38 12.21 -6.55 -6.04
N SER A 39 12.57 -7.54 -6.86
CA SER A 39 13.81 -7.56 -7.63
C SER A 39 13.49 -7.29 -9.09
N SER A 40 13.42 -6.01 -9.46
CA SER A 40 13.46 -5.54 -10.84
C SER A 40 14.78 -4.77 -11.03
N GLY A 41 15.83 -5.51 -11.39
CA GLY A 41 17.16 -4.97 -11.68
C GLY A 41 18.30 -5.92 -11.23
N PRO A 42 19.32 -6.19 -12.07
CA PRO A 42 20.42 -7.06 -11.69
C PRO A 42 21.36 -6.34 -10.72
N SER A 43 21.80 -7.07 -9.70
CA SER A 43 22.80 -6.74 -8.68
C SER A 43 22.32 -5.93 -7.45
N ALA A 44 22.59 -6.53 -6.27
CA ALA A 44 22.28 -6.07 -4.91
C ALA A 44 20.82 -6.15 -4.43
N SER A 45 20.21 -7.34 -4.53
CA SER A 45 19.04 -7.70 -3.71
C SER A 45 19.44 -7.69 -2.23
N THR A 46 19.23 -6.54 -1.55
CA THR A 46 19.35 -6.47 -0.10
C THR A 46 18.23 -7.32 0.48
N ARG A 47 18.59 -8.43 1.14
CA ARG A 47 17.61 -9.35 1.76
C ARG A 47 16.66 -8.55 2.65
N VAL A 48 15.37 -8.62 2.36
CA VAL A 48 14.33 -7.96 3.15
C VAL A 48 14.17 -8.72 4.46
N THR A 49 14.69 -8.15 5.54
CA THR A 49 14.48 -8.68 6.90
C THR A 49 13.03 -8.51 7.31
N ARG A 50 12.51 -9.46 8.10
CA ARG A 50 11.17 -9.38 8.71
C ARG A 50 10.98 -8.06 9.49
N LEU A 51 9.72 -7.68 9.66
CA LEU A 51 9.37 -6.51 10.47
C LEU A 51 9.66 -6.77 11.95
N VAL A 52 10.28 -5.80 12.61
CA VAL A 52 10.67 -5.84 14.03
C VAL A 52 9.80 -4.86 14.81
N THR A 53 9.30 -5.28 15.96
CA THR A 53 8.54 -4.39 16.86
C THR A 53 9.43 -3.26 17.38
N GLY A 54 8.94 -2.03 17.37
CA GLY A 54 9.66 -0.83 17.79
C GLY A 54 10.47 -0.14 16.68
N GLU A 55 10.54 -0.70 15.47
CA GLU A 55 11.20 -0.04 14.35
C GLU A 55 10.31 1.04 13.72
N THR A 56 10.94 2.07 13.17
CA THR A 56 10.25 3.12 12.40
C THR A 56 10.41 2.87 10.91
N LEU A 57 9.29 2.83 10.21
CA LEU A 57 9.18 2.65 8.77
C LEU A 57 8.51 3.86 8.15
N GLN A 58 8.73 4.05 6.86
CA GLN A 58 7.96 4.97 6.06
C GLN A 58 6.81 4.21 5.40
N VAL A 59 5.59 4.72 5.55
CA VAL A 59 4.38 4.15 4.99
C VAL A 59 3.87 5.12 3.93
N ASN A 60 3.70 4.64 2.70
CA ASN A 60 3.08 5.42 1.66
C ASN A 60 1.66 4.91 1.48
N ALA A 61 0.70 5.79 1.76
CA ALA A 61 -0.71 5.54 1.61
C ALA A 61 -1.26 6.56 0.63
N LEU A 62 -1.74 6.10 -0.53
CA LEU A 62 -2.24 6.96 -1.60
C LEU A 62 -1.18 8.02 -1.97
N SER A 63 -1.49 9.31 -1.79
CA SER A 63 -0.60 10.46 -2.02
C SER A 63 0.20 10.90 -0.78
N ALA A 64 -0.06 10.31 0.38
CA ALA A 64 0.56 10.69 1.64
C ALA A 64 1.72 9.75 2.00
N THR A 65 2.84 10.34 2.38
CA THR A 65 4.02 9.62 2.88
C THR A 65 4.19 9.97 4.35
N VAL A 66 4.06 8.98 5.24
CA VAL A 66 4.10 9.19 6.69
C VAL A 66 5.05 8.23 7.38
N GLY A 67 5.59 8.64 8.53
CA GLY A 67 6.31 7.76 9.42
C GLY A 67 5.35 6.86 10.21
N GLY A 68 5.74 5.62 10.45
CA GLY A 68 4.99 4.68 11.28
C GLY A 68 5.91 3.78 12.09
N THR A 69 5.64 3.67 13.38
CA THR A 69 6.36 2.75 14.27
C THR A 69 5.60 1.44 14.37
N VAL A 70 6.29 0.31 14.20
CA VAL A 70 5.71 -1.02 14.35
C VAL A 70 5.43 -1.29 15.83
N VAL A 71 4.18 -1.44 16.22
CA VAL A 71 3.79 -1.72 17.61
C VAL A 71 3.75 -3.23 17.87
N LEU A 72 3.18 -3.98 16.92
CA LEU A 72 2.99 -5.42 17.04
C LEU A 72 3.16 -6.10 15.69
N CYS A 73 3.95 -7.18 15.66
CA CYS A 73 4.02 -8.10 14.54
C CYS A 73 3.43 -9.45 14.95
N ARG A 74 2.40 -9.92 14.25
CA ARG A 74 1.82 -11.27 14.42
C ARG A 74 1.67 -11.92 13.05
N GLY A 75 2.65 -12.74 12.67
CA GLY A 75 2.65 -13.46 11.39
C GLY A 75 2.49 -12.48 10.21
N PRO A 76 1.43 -12.61 9.39
CA PRO A 76 1.18 -11.73 8.25
C PRO A 76 0.54 -10.38 8.62
N LEU A 77 0.19 -10.17 9.89
CA LEU A 77 -0.50 -8.97 10.36
C LEU A 77 0.48 -8.11 11.19
N ALA A 78 0.55 -6.82 10.84
CA ALA A 78 1.31 -5.83 11.61
C ALA A 78 0.38 -4.70 12.05
N ARG A 79 0.58 -4.21 13.27
CA ARG A 79 -0.03 -2.98 13.77
C ARG A 79 1.03 -1.88 13.77
N LEU A 80 0.74 -0.80 13.05
CA LEU A 80 1.60 0.36 12.91
C LEU A 80 0.93 1.55 13.60
N ARG A 81 1.70 2.29 14.40
CA ARG A 81 1.30 3.59 14.92
C ARG A 81 1.89 4.66 14.01
N LEU A 82 1.03 5.36 13.28
CA LEU A 82 1.45 6.44 12.40
C LEU A 82 1.75 7.70 13.22
N THR A 83 2.75 8.46 12.80
CA THR A 83 3.08 9.77 13.41
C THR A 83 2.05 10.82 13.05
N THR A 84 1.51 10.75 11.83
CA THR A 84 0.52 11.69 11.31
C THR A 84 -0.71 10.92 10.86
N ALA A 85 -1.87 11.51 11.13
CA ALA A 85 -3.15 11.06 10.60
C ALA A 85 -3.11 10.96 9.08
N VAL A 86 -3.64 9.87 8.52
CA VAL A 86 -3.81 9.72 7.08
C VAL A 86 -5.24 9.29 6.79
N CYS A 87 -5.78 9.80 5.69
CA CYS A 87 -7.08 9.40 5.18
C CYS A 87 -6.89 8.06 4.44
N CYS A 88 -7.38 6.98 5.02
CA CYS A 88 -7.34 5.64 4.43
C CYS A 88 -8.64 4.90 4.69
N GLU A 89 -9.15 4.23 3.68
CA GLU A 89 -10.28 3.32 3.81
C GLU A 89 -9.81 1.90 4.12
N VAL A 90 -10.70 1.11 4.71
CA VAL A 90 -10.46 -0.33 4.88
C VAL A 90 -10.39 -0.97 3.50
N GLY A 91 -9.29 -1.66 3.21
CA GLY A 91 -8.99 -2.23 1.90
C GLY A 91 -8.03 -1.39 1.06
N ALA A 92 -7.69 -0.17 1.46
CA ALA A 92 -6.74 0.66 0.76
C ALA A 92 -5.36 -0.01 0.67
N ARG A 93 -4.69 0.16 -0.49
CA ARG A 93 -3.33 -0.35 -0.71
C ARG A 93 -2.32 0.59 -0.07
N VAL A 94 -1.40 0.01 0.68
CA VAL A 94 -0.31 0.73 1.36
C VAL A 94 1.01 0.07 1.02
N THR A 95 2.07 0.88 0.92
CA THR A 95 3.43 0.39 0.76
C THR A 95 4.27 0.71 1.99
N LEU A 96 5.24 -0.17 2.25
CA LEU A 96 6.16 -0.03 3.37
C LEU A 96 7.56 0.14 2.82
N CYS A 97 8.24 1.17 3.32
CA CYS A 97 9.60 1.52 2.97
C CYS A 97 10.46 1.51 4.24
N ARG A 98 11.63 0.87 4.18
CA ARG A 98 12.62 0.88 5.25
C ARG A 98 13.81 1.73 4.83
N ARG A 99 14.38 2.48 5.77
CA ARG A 99 15.62 3.22 5.54
C ARG A 99 16.80 2.25 5.59
N ILE A 100 17.56 2.17 4.49
CA ILE A 100 18.77 1.35 4.37
C ILE A 100 19.89 2.27 3.90
N GLY A 101 20.80 2.63 4.82
CA GLY A 101 21.77 3.69 4.61
C GLY A 101 21.11 5.06 4.38
N ASN A 102 21.36 5.67 3.23
CA ASN A 102 20.81 6.98 2.85
C ASN A 102 19.54 6.91 1.98
N HIS A 103 19.05 5.70 1.64
CA HIS A 103 17.90 5.55 0.76
C HIS A 103 16.74 4.84 1.46
N TYR A 104 15.53 5.25 1.12
CA TYR A 104 14.33 4.48 1.43
C TYR A 104 14.17 3.39 0.37
N ARG A 105 14.05 2.15 0.82
CA ARG A 105 13.83 0.99 -0.05
C ARG A 105 12.47 0.38 0.25
N LEU A 106 11.73 0.07 -0.81
CA LEU A 106 10.47 -0.66 -0.72
C LEU A 106 10.75 -2.05 -0.15
N ILE A 107 10.12 -2.37 0.98
CA ILE A 107 10.21 -3.69 1.61
C ILE A 107 8.99 -4.57 1.34
N GLY A 108 7.85 -3.95 0.99
CA GLY A 108 6.64 -4.68 0.65
C GLY A 108 5.41 -3.78 0.55
N TRP A 109 4.26 -4.41 0.32
CA TRP A 109 2.97 -3.75 0.22
C TRP A 109 1.89 -4.59 0.92
N GLY A 110 0.77 -3.97 1.24
CA GLY A 110 -0.34 -4.63 1.91
C GLY A 110 -1.64 -3.88 1.75
N SER A 111 -2.69 -4.43 2.37
CA SER A 111 -4.01 -3.80 2.44
C SER A 111 -4.34 -3.46 3.89
N VAL A 112 -4.96 -2.30 4.10
CA VAL A 112 -5.42 -1.87 5.42
C VAL A 112 -6.62 -2.72 5.83
N ARG A 113 -6.54 -3.42 6.97
CA ARG A 113 -7.64 -4.25 7.48
C ARG A 113 -8.47 -3.57 8.56
N LYS A 114 -7.83 -2.74 9.38
CA LYS A 114 -8.48 -1.99 10.45
C LYS A 114 -7.80 -0.63 10.57
N VAL A 115 -8.61 0.42 10.61
CA VAL A 115 -8.18 1.78 10.93
C VAL A 115 -8.63 2.12 12.35
N ALA A 116 -7.84 2.92 13.05
CA ALA A 116 -8.25 3.55 14.30
C ALA A 116 -8.55 5.02 13.98
N ALA A 117 -9.73 5.50 14.38
CA ALA A 117 -10.06 6.91 14.26
C ALA A 117 -9.20 7.72 15.26
N LEU A 118 -8.76 8.90 14.85
CA LEU A 118 -8.29 9.89 15.81
C LEU A 118 -9.49 10.40 16.60
N GLN A 119 -9.38 10.32 17.92
CA GLN A 119 -10.29 10.99 18.84
C GLN A 119 -9.80 12.41 19.11
#